data_AF-A0AAW0J5X5-F1
#
_entry.id   AF-A0AAW0J5X5-F1
#
_cell.length_a   1.000
_cell.length_b   1.000
_cell.length_c   1.000
_cell.angle_alpha   90.00
_cell.angle_beta   90.00
_cell.angle_gamma   90.00
#
_symmetry.space_group_name_H-M   'P 1'
#
loop_
_entity.id
_entity.type
_entity.pdbx_description
1 polymer ?
#
loop_
_entity_poly.entity_id
_entity_poly.type
_entity_poly.pdbx_seq_one_letter_code
_entity_poly.pdbx_strand_id
1 'polypeptide(L)'
;MGAIGILVICVSSSVCLYFLLALIRVLLKLCWTPIRMQFLMGSQGIKGPSYRSFHGSTKEILNMKKEAMSRPMDLSHDIVSRNFLQWNGPEAQMVVTEPELIKEILNNRDNAFPKPKTTEGFIKKLLGDGLVTSEGEKWAKMRKLANSAFHAESLKVSS
;
A
#
# COMPACT_ATOMS: atom_id res chain seq x y z
N MET A 1 33.07 40.73 -19.56
CA MET A 1 32.65 39.55 -18.77
C MET A 1 33.51 38.38 -19.17
N GLY A 2 34.30 37.80 -18.26
CA GLY A 2 35.23 36.72 -18.59
C GLY A 2 34.53 35.39 -18.85
N ALA A 3 35.21 34.46 -19.53
CA ALA A 3 34.71 33.11 -19.85
C ALA A 3 34.18 32.36 -18.60
N ILE A 4 34.77 32.62 -17.43
CA ILE A 4 34.34 32.08 -16.14
C ILE A 4 32.92 32.53 -15.76
N GLY A 5 32.56 33.79 -16.03
CA GLY A 5 31.23 34.32 -15.73
C GLY A 5 30.14 33.66 -16.58
N ILE A 6 30.43 33.41 -17.86
CA ILE A 6 29.52 32.70 -18.78
C ILE A 6 29.34 31.25 -18.32
N LEU A 7 30.43 30.56 -17.94
CA LEU A 7 30.40 29.19 -17.44
C LEU A 7 29.51 29.07 -16.19
N VAL A 8 29.65 29.98 -15.22
CA VAL A 8 28.84 29.98 -14.00
C VAL A 8 27.35 30.14 -14.30
N ILE A 9 26.98 31.04 -15.22
CA ILE A 9 25.58 31.27 -15.62
C ILE A 9 24.99 30.02 -16.33
N CYS A 10 25.76 29.38 -17.20
CA CYS A 10 25.33 28.14 -17.88
C CYS A 10 25.13 26.98 -16.89
N VAL A 11 26.04 26.81 -15.93
CA VAL A 11 25.90 25.77 -14.90
C VAL A 11 24.72 26.08 -13.98
N SER A 12 24.55 27.33 -13.52
CA SER A 12 23.42 27.67 -12.64
C SER A 12 22.06 27.50 -13.33
N SER A 13 21.95 27.88 -14.60
CA SER A 13 20.72 27.73 -15.37
C SER A 13 20.37 26.26 -15.64
N SER A 14 21.33 25.42 -16.00
CA SER A 14 21.10 23.97 -16.19
C SER A 14 20.66 23.27 -14.89
N VAL A 15 21.26 23.61 -13.75
CA VAL A 15 20.85 23.10 -12.44
C VAL A 15 19.43 23.56 -12.10
N CYS A 16 19.11 24.83 -12.33
CA CYS A 16 17.76 25.38 -12.11
C CYS A 16 16.71 24.66 -12.96
N LEU A 17 16.99 24.45 -14.25
CA LEU A 17 16.09 23.71 -15.15
C LEU A 17 15.87 22.27 -14.67
N TYR A 18 16.92 21.59 -14.20
CA TYR A 18 16.78 20.23 -13.65
C TYR A 18 15.85 20.22 -12.42
N PHE A 19 16.00 21.17 -11.50
CA PHE A 19 15.11 21.29 -10.33
C PHE A 19 13.66 21.57 -10.72
N LEU A 20 13.43 22.48 -11.68
CA LEU A 20 12.09 22.76 -12.22
C LEU A 20 11.44 21.51 -12.81
N LEU A 21 12.17 20.76 -13.64
CA LEU A 21 11.67 19.52 -14.23
C LEU A 21 11.39 18.45 -13.17
N ALA A 22 12.24 18.31 -12.16
CA ALA A 22 12.02 17.41 -11.04
C ALA A 22 10.76 17.79 -10.25
N LEU A 23 10.58 19.08 -9.96
CA LEU A 23 9.42 19.60 -9.24
C LEU A 23 8.12 19.36 -10.02
N ILE A 24 8.11 19.63 -11.33
CA ILE A 24 6.97 19.32 -12.21
C ILE A 24 6.65 17.82 -12.18
N ARG A 25 7.65 16.94 -12.30
CA ARG A 25 7.45 15.48 -12.22
C ARG A 25 6.85 15.06 -10.89
N VAL A 26 7.30 15.62 -9.78
CA VAL A 26 6.76 15.34 -8.44
C VAL A 26 5.31 15.80 -8.34
N LEU A 27 4.99 17.01 -8.80
CA LEU A 27 3.62 17.53 -8.80
C LEU A 27 2.68 16.69 -9.67
N LEU A 28 3.11 16.28 -10.86
CA LEU A 28 2.33 15.39 -11.72
C LEU A 28 2.10 14.03 -11.03
N LYS A 29 3.11 13.48 -10.37
CA LYS A 29 2.97 12.21 -9.64
C LYS A 29 2.02 12.34 -8.45
N LEU A 30 2.10 13.45 -7.71
CA LEU A 30 1.33 13.68 -6.48
C LEU A 30 -0.12 14.10 -6.74
N CYS A 31 -0.39 14.83 -7.82
CA CYS A 31 -1.72 15.38 -8.12
C CYS A 31 -2.40 14.68 -9.30
N TRP A 32 -1.70 14.54 -10.43
CA TRP A 32 -2.32 14.04 -11.66
C TRP A 32 -2.62 12.54 -11.62
N THR A 33 -1.66 11.75 -11.14
CA THR A 33 -1.81 10.29 -11.04
C THR A 33 -3.02 9.89 -10.19
N PRO A 34 -3.20 10.40 -8.95
CA PRO A 34 -4.35 10.03 -8.15
C PRO A 34 -5.68 10.53 -8.72
N ILE A 35 -5.74 11.75 -9.27
CA ILE A 35 -6.96 12.27 -9.90
C ILE A 35 -7.38 11.38 -11.08
N ARG A 36 -6.43 11.01 -11.95
CA ARG A 36 -6.69 10.14 -13.09
C ARG A 36 -7.19 8.76 -12.66
N MET A 37 -6.56 8.16 -11.66
CA MET A 37 -6.96 6.87 -11.11
C MET A 37 -8.35 6.93 -10.47
N GLN A 38 -8.65 7.98 -9.71
CA GLN A 38 -9.96 8.18 -9.10
C GLN A 38 -11.06 8.25 -10.15
N PHE A 39 -10.82 9.01 -11.22
CA PHE A 39 -11.77 9.14 -12.33
C PHE A 39 -12.01 7.80 -13.05
N LEU A 40 -10.94 7.09 -13.39
CA LEU A 40 -11.00 5.81 -14.10
C LEU A 40 -11.64 4.69 -13.28
N MET A 41 -11.44 4.68 -11.97
CA MET A 41 -12.13 3.75 -11.07
C MET A 41 -13.61 4.15 -10.89
N GLY A 42 -13.88 5.45 -10.80
CA GLY A 42 -15.23 5.99 -10.73
C GLY A 42 -16.09 5.62 -11.96
N SER A 43 -15.50 5.62 -13.15
CA SER A 43 -16.20 5.17 -14.38
C SER A 43 -16.49 3.67 -14.40
N GLN A 44 -15.79 2.88 -13.60
CA GLN A 44 -16.06 1.45 -13.40
C GLN A 44 -17.03 1.18 -12.24
N GLY A 45 -17.60 2.24 -11.64
CA GLY A 45 -18.51 2.13 -10.49
C GLY A 45 -17.81 1.94 -9.15
N ILE A 46 -16.47 1.90 -9.12
CA ILE A 46 -15.69 1.77 -7.90
C ILE A 46 -15.55 3.16 -7.26
N LYS A 47 -16.27 3.35 -6.16
CA LYS A 47 -16.26 4.60 -5.40
C LYS A 47 -15.43 4.45 -4.13
N GLY A 48 -15.08 5.57 -3.51
CA GLY A 48 -14.33 5.59 -2.28
C GLY A 48 -14.03 7.02 -1.83
N PRO A 49 -13.42 7.19 -0.65
CA PRO A 49 -12.98 8.50 -0.19
C PRO A 49 -12.07 9.18 -1.21
N SER A 50 -12.23 10.49 -1.32
CA SER A 50 -11.46 11.26 -2.29
C SER A 50 -10.01 11.43 -1.86
N TYR A 51 -9.12 11.53 -2.85
CA TYR A 51 -7.73 11.83 -2.59
C TYR A 51 -7.59 13.21 -1.95
N ARG A 52 -6.94 13.29 -0.78
CA ARG A 52 -6.52 14.55 -0.14
C ARG A 52 -4.99 14.61 -0.13
N SER A 53 -4.43 15.76 -0.47
CA SER A 53 -2.99 15.93 -0.71
C SER A 53 -2.09 15.41 0.42
N PHE A 54 -0.96 14.82 0.02
CA PHE A 54 0.09 14.19 0.84
C PHE A 54 -0.29 12.93 1.63
N HIS A 55 -1.40 12.92 2.37
CA HIS A 55 -1.78 11.79 3.23
C HIS A 55 -2.88 10.91 2.63
N GLY A 56 -3.44 11.28 1.47
CA GLY A 56 -4.53 10.56 0.85
C GLY A 56 -5.77 10.56 1.76
N SER A 57 -6.41 9.40 1.88
CA SER A 57 -7.59 9.18 2.71
C SER A 57 -7.24 8.43 4.00
N THR A 58 -5.96 8.23 4.33
CA THR A 58 -5.52 7.40 5.45
C THR A 58 -6.15 7.83 6.78
N LYS A 59 -6.22 9.13 7.07
CA LYS A 59 -6.83 9.65 8.31
C LYS A 59 -8.33 9.36 8.38
N GLU A 60 -9.04 9.50 7.27
CA GLU A 60 -10.48 9.23 7.16
C GLU A 60 -10.75 7.73 7.39
N ILE A 61 -9.99 6.87 6.72
CA ILE A 61 -10.07 5.41 6.90
C ILE A 61 -9.73 5.00 8.34
N LEU A 62 -8.70 5.60 8.96
CA LEU A 62 -8.35 5.31 10.35
C LEU A 62 -9.47 5.69 11.32
N ASN A 63 -10.14 6.83 11.09
CA ASN A 63 -11.28 7.25 11.89
C ASN A 63 -12.46 6.29 11.72
N MET A 64 -12.80 5.92 10.48
CA MET A 64 -13.85 4.94 10.19
C MET A 64 -13.55 3.59 10.85
N LYS A 65 -12.30 3.13 10.78
CA LYS A 65 -11.87 1.89 11.42
C LYS A 65 -11.98 1.97 12.94
N LYS A 66 -11.57 3.10 13.54
CA LYS A 66 -11.69 3.32 14.99
C LYS A 66 -13.14 3.32 15.43
N GLU A 67 -14.03 3.95 14.67
CA GLU A 67 -15.47 3.93 14.93
C GLU A 67 -16.04 2.51 14.82
N ALA A 68 -15.69 1.78 13.76
CA ALA A 68 -16.13 0.40 13.56
C ALA A 68 -15.67 -0.52 14.70
N MET A 69 -14.41 -0.39 15.14
CA MET A 69 -13.87 -1.18 16.27
C MET A 69 -14.43 -0.78 17.64
N SER A 70 -15.01 0.42 17.76
CA SER A 70 -15.63 0.88 19.02
C SER A 70 -16.99 0.23 19.28
N ARG A 71 -17.61 -0.36 18.25
CA ARG A 71 -18.89 -1.07 18.34
C ARG A 71 -18.60 -2.57 18.30
N PRO A 72 -19.27 -3.37 19.14
CA PRO A 72 -19.19 -4.82 19.01
C PRO A 72 -19.71 -5.23 17.63
N MET A 73 -18.99 -6.13 16.98
CA MET A 73 -19.39 -6.65 15.68
C MET A 73 -20.66 -7.49 15.87
N ASP A 74 -21.69 -7.17 15.09
CA ASP A 74 -22.89 -7.98 15.06
C ASP A 74 -22.56 -9.38 14.50
N LEU A 75 -23.25 -10.41 15.00
CA LEU A 75 -23.04 -11.80 14.55
C LEU A 75 -23.73 -12.08 13.20
N SER A 76 -24.26 -11.05 12.54
CA SER A 76 -24.83 -11.19 11.21
C SER A 76 -23.74 -11.44 10.16
N HIS A 77 -24.06 -12.29 9.19
CA HIS A 77 -23.21 -12.56 8.04
C HIS A 77 -23.30 -11.46 6.97
N ASP A 78 -23.92 -10.32 7.29
CA ASP A 78 -24.12 -9.20 6.36
C ASP A 78 -22.89 -8.29 6.36
N ILE A 79 -21.76 -8.87 5.94
CA ILE A 79 -20.55 -8.11 5.65
C ILE A 79 -20.82 -7.38 4.33
N VAL A 80 -21.13 -6.09 4.41
CA VAL A 80 -21.40 -5.24 3.24
C VAL A 80 -20.28 -5.40 2.21
N SER A 81 -20.60 -6.13 1.14
CA SER A 81 -19.70 -6.49 0.05
C SER A 81 -19.58 -5.33 -0.94
N ARG A 82 -18.89 -4.27 -0.53
CA ARG A 82 -18.60 -3.14 -1.40
C ARG A 82 -17.11 -2.94 -1.51
N ASN A 83 -16.56 -3.30 -2.68
CA ASN A 83 -15.20 -2.92 -3.02
C ASN A 83 -15.13 -1.40 -3.13
N PHE A 84 -14.07 -0.81 -2.57
CA PHE A 84 -13.89 0.63 -2.59
C PHE A 84 -12.43 1.00 -2.78
N LEU A 85 -12.21 2.20 -3.32
CA LEU A 85 -10.88 2.76 -3.48
C LEU A 85 -10.49 3.59 -2.25
N GLN A 86 -9.29 3.38 -1.73
CA GLN A 86 -8.68 4.22 -0.71
C GLN A 86 -7.28 4.68 -1.13
N TRP A 87 -6.72 5.65 -0.41
CA TRP A 87 -5.44 6.26 -0.72
C TRP A 87 -4.49 6.18 0.46
N ASN A 88 -3.34 5.54 0.27
CA ASN A 88 -2.22 5.56 1.22
C ASN A 88 -1.16 6.53 0.72
N GLY A 89 -1.20 7.78 1.20
CA GLY A 89 -0.47 8.85 0.53
C GLY A 89 -0.91 8.95 -0.94
N PRO A 90 0.00 9.09 -1.92
CA PRO A 90 -0.34 9.11 -3.35
C PRO A 90 -0.65 7.73 -3.96
N GLU A 91 -0.51 6.64 -3.20
CA GLU A 91 -0.73 5.29 -3.71
C GLU A 91 -2.20 4.88 -3.58
N ALA A 92 -2.80 4.53 -4.73
CA ALA A 92 -4.15 3.98 -4.80
C ALA A 92 -4.16 2.54 -4.25
N GLN A 93 -5.13 2.23 -3.40
CA GLN A 93 -5.35 0.89 -2.86
C GLN A 93 -6.80 0.49 -3.05
N MET A 94 -7.03 -0.66 -3.67
CA MET A 94 -8.35 -1.25 -3.79
C MET A 94 -8.60 -2.14 -2.57
N VAL A 95 -9.68 -1.86 -1.85
CA VAL A 95 -10.18 -2.74 -0.79
C VAL A 95 -11.18 -3.69 -1.42
N VAL A 96 -10.88 -4.99 -1.34
CA VAL A 96 -11.70 -6.06 -1.87
C VAL A 96 -12.41 -6.76 -0.71
N THR A 97 -13.72 -6.89 -0.83
CA THR A 97 -14.60 -7.49 0.19
C THR A 97 -15.32 -8.73 -0.31
N GLU A 98 -15.35 -8.94 -1.64
CA GLU A 98 -15.99 -10.08 -2.26
C GLU A 98 -15.19 -11.38 -2.03
N PRO A 99 -15.80 -12.44 -1.46
CA PRO A 99 -15.08 -13.67 -1.11
C PRO A 99 -14.40 -14.37 -2.29
N GLU A 100 -15.02 -14.33 -3.47
CA GLU A 100 -14.49 -14.95 -4.69
C GLU A 100 -13.18 -14.29 -5.12
N LEU A 101 -13.17 -12.95 -5.17
CA LEU A 101 -11.98 -12.15 -5.49
C LEU A 101 -10.89 -12.29 -4.41
N ILE A 102 -11.28 -12.31 -3.13
CA ILE A 102 -10.34 -12.55 -2.04
C ILE A 102 -9.64 -13.91 -2.22
N LYS A 103 -10.40 -14.96 -2.54
CA LYS A 103 -9.85 -16.30 -2.77
C LYS A 103 -8.88 -16.30 -3.96
N GLU A 104 -9.21 -15.61 -5.04
CA GLU A 104 -8.34 -15.48 -6.22
C GLU A 104 -7.03 -14.76 -5.88
N ILE A 105 -7.12 -13.59 -5.22
CA ILE A 105 -5.97 -12.78 -4.81
C ILE A 105 -5.07 -13.58 -3.85
N LEU A 106 -5.65 -14.29 -2.88
CA LEU A 106 -4.88 -15.05 -1.88
C LEU A 106 -4.26 -16.34 -2.42
N ASN A 107 -4.85 -16.94 -3.46
CA ASN A 107 -4.28 -18.11 -4.12
C ASN A 107 -2.99 -17.75 -4.87
N ASN A 108 -2.87 -16.51 -5.37
CA ASN A 108 -1.65 -15.87 -5.89
C ASN A 108 -0.69 -16.79 -6.67
N ARG A 109 -1.21 -17.68 -7.52
CA ARG A 109 -0.41 -18.75 -8.14
C ARG A 109 0.70 -18.22 -9.04
N ASP A 110 0.44 -17.08 -9.69
CA ASP A 110 1.34 -16.43 -10.63
C ASP A 110 2.21 -15.35 -9.97
N ASN A 111 2.18 -15.22 -8.64
CA ASN A 111 2.83 -14.14 -7.88
C ASN A 111 2.43 -12.72 -8.34
N ALA A 112 1.22 -12.57 -8.90
CA ALA A 112 0.68 -11.29 -9.36
C ALA A 112 0.41 -10.30 -8.21
N PHE A 113 0.24 -10.80 -6.99
CA PHE A 113 -0.07 -10.03 -5.79
C PHE A 113 1.05 -10.18 -4.74
N PRO A 114 2.23 -9.58 -4.95
CA PRO A 114 3.29 -9.58 -3.94
C PRO A 114 2.86 -8.78 -2.70
N LYS A 115 3.56 -8.98 -1.58
CA LYS A 115 3.33 -8.20 -0.38
C LYS A 115 3.56 -6.71 -0.66
N PRO A 116 2.85 -5.81 0.06
CA PRO A 116 2.99 -4.38 -0.14
C PRO A 116 4.43 -3.89 0.05
N LYS A 117 4.83 -2.86 -0.69
CA LYS A 117 6.17 -2.21 -0.55
C LYS A 117 6.47 -1.75 0.87
N THR A 118 5.45 -1.40 1.66
CA THR A 118 5.60 -1.07 3.09
C THR A 118 6.25 -2.22 3.86
N THR A 119 5.89 -3.46 3.50
CA THR A 119 6.47 -4.68 4.06
C THR A 119 7.94 -4.82 3.69
N GLU A 120 8.29 -4.57 2.42
CA GLU A 120 9.67 -4.66 1.92
C GLU A 120 10.58 -3.53 2.42
N GLY A 121 10.03 -2.35 2.70
CA GLY A 121 10.77 -1.17 3.13
C GLY A 121 10.94 -1.10 4.64
N PHE A 122 10.01 -0.42 5.30
CA PHE A 122 10.13 -0.08 6.72
C PHE A 122 10.05 -1.34 7.61
N ILE A 123 9.09 -2.23 7.36
CA ILE A 123 8.85 -3.40 8.21
C ILE A 123 10.01 -4.38 8.11
N LYS A 124 10.56 -4.62 6.91
CA LYS A 124 11.73 -5.47 6.72
C LYS A 124 12.99 -4.93 7.37
N LYS A 125 13.20 -3.60 7.38
CA LYS A 125 14.31 -2.98 8.13
C LYS A 125 14.16 -3.15 9.63
N LEU A 126 12.92 -3.09 10.14
CA LEU A 126 12.64 -3.17 11.57
C LEU A 126 12.63 -4.61 12.11
N LEU A 127 11.95 -5.53 11.42
CA LEU A 127 11.72 -6.91 11.86
C LEU A 127 12.66 -7.92 11.19
N GLY A 128 13.54 -7.44 10.31
CA GLY A 128 14.37 -8.29 9.47
C GLY A 128 13.56 -9.02 8.39
N ASP A 129 14.21 -10.01 7.78
CA ASP A 129 13.62 -10.86 6.75
C ASP A 129 13.06 -12.16 7.35
N GLY A 130 11.93 -12.02 8.05
CA GLY A 130 11.24 -13.07 8.82
C GLY A 130 9.87 -13.44 8.24
N LEU A 131 9.01 -14.11 9.03
CA LEU A 131 7.73 -14.64 8.55
C LEU A 131 6.79 -13.56 7.96
N VAL A 132 6.82 -12.34 8.49
CA VAL A 132 5.99 -11.23 8.02
C VAL A 132 6.49 -10.68 6.67
N THR A 133 7.80 -10.68 6.44
CA THR A 133 8.45 -9.91 5.36
C THR A 133 9.05 -10.77 4.25
N SER A 134 9.32 -12.05 4.52
CA SER A 134 9.80 -13.02 3.53
C SER A 134 8.67 -13.49 2.61
N GLU A 135 9.03 -13.95 1.42
CA GLU A 135 8.14 -14.55 0.43
C GLU A 135 8.71 -15.88 -0.12
N GLY A 136 7.92 -16.58 -0.94
CA GLY A 136 8.32 -17.80 -1.64
C GLY A 136 8.79 -18.92 -0.70
N GLU A 137 9.85 -19.63 -1.10
CA GLU A 137 10.39 -20.77 -0.36
C GLU A 137 10.86 -20.42 1.05
N LYS A 138 11.46 -19.23 1.23
CA LYS A 138 11.95 -18.79 2.53
C LYS A 138 10.79 -18.65 3.51
N TRP A 139 9.71 -18.00 3.07
CA TRP A 139 8.49 -17.91 3.85
C TRP A 139 7.88 -19.29 4.12
N ALA A 140 7.82 -20.16 3.12
CA ALA A 140 7.23 -21.49 3.25
C ALA A 140 7.96 -22.35 4.31
N LYS A 141 9.30 -22.32 4.32
CA LYS A 141 10.13 -23.01 5.33
C LYS A 141 9.84 -22.48 6.74
N MET A 142 9.81 -21.15 6.92
CA MET A 142 9.51 -20.52 8.20
C MET A 142 8.08 -20.82 8.67
N ARG A 143 7.10 -20.76 7.76
CA ARG A 143 5.68 -21.06 8.04
C ARG A 143 5.49 -22.50 8.47
N LYS A 144 6.16 -23.45 7.80
CA LYS A 144 6.12 -24.88 8.16
C LYS A 144 6.63 -25.11 9.58
N LEU A 145 7.77 -24.51 9.92
CA LEU A 145 8.34 -24.63 11.27
C LEU A 145 7.42 -23.99 12.33
N ALA A 146 6.92 -22.79 12.07
CA ALA A 146 6.00 -22.10 12.98
C ALA A 146 4.71 -22.89 13.21
N ASN A 147 4.07 -23.38 12.14
CA ASN A 147 2.83 -24.15 12.23
C ASN A 147 3.00 -25.41 13.09
N SER A 148 4.17 -26.06 13.05
CA SER A 148 4.45 -27.22 13.88
C SER A 148 4.34 -26.94 15.38
N ALA A 149 4.68 -25.72 15.82
CA ALA A 149 4.56 -25.31 17.22
C ALA A 149 3.10 -25.06 17.65
N PHE A 150 2.19 -24.86 16.68
CA PHE A 150 0.76 -24.65 16.90
C PHE A 150 -0.09 -25.90 16.58
N HIS A 151 0.52 -27.07 16.49
CA HIS A 151 -0.22 -28.33 16.41
C HIS A 151 -0.93 -28.63 17.73
N ALA A 152 -2.09 -29.30 17.65
CA ALA A 152 -2.91 -29.60 18.83
C ALA A 152 -2.14 -30.35 19.93
N GLU A 153 -1.22 -31.24 19.55
CA GLU A 153 -0.36 -31.97 20.49
C GLU A 153 0.61 -31.04 21.22
N SER A 154 1.21 -30.07 20.51
CA SER A 154 2.12 -29.08 21.09
C SER A 154 1.39 -28.10 22.01
N LEU A 155 0.13 -27.77 21.71
CA LEU A 155 -0.67 -26.86 22.53
C LEU A 155 -1.12 -27.48 23.86
N LYS A 156 -1.43 -28.79 23.87
CA LYS A 156 -1.84 -29.52 25.08
C LYS A 156 -0.77 -29.57 26.17
N VAL A 157 0.51 -29.52 25.79
CA VAL A 157 1.63 -29.56 26.74
C VAL A 157 1.82 -28.19 27.44
N SER A 158 1.22 -27.13 26.90
CA SER A 158 1.36 -25.75 27.40
C SER A 158 0.15 -25.22 28.20
N SER A 159 -0.92 -26.01 28.35
CA SER A 159 -2.10 -25.69 29.18
C SER A 159 -2.11 -26.47 30.49
#